data_AF-A0A4V1EA86-F1
#
_entry.id   AF-A0A4V1EA86-F1
#
_cell.length_a   1.000
_cell.length_b   1.000
_cell.length_c   1.000
_cell.angle_alpha   90.00
_cell.angle_beta   90.00
_cell.angle_gamma   90.00
#
_symmetry.space_group_name_H-M   'P 1'
#
loop_
_entity.id
_entity.type
_entity.pdbx_description
1 polymer ?
#
loop_
_entity_poly.entity_id
_entity_poly.type
_entity_poly.pdbx_seq_one_letter_code
_entity_poly.pdbx_strand_id
1 'polypeptide(L)'
;MMFQRGSEGGGARFAALPESVSGYGGRGINGSAYSSRHGHLFKDGDGGDWWIIFQPAAESGHAADSAYGDVLACSESLGDVVHVRVLAAMVRRKDADAAFRAEAPSTYDEAAAAAAALGRRRP
;
A
#
# COMPACT_ATOMS: atom_id res chain seq x y z
N MET A 1 -13.60 9.12 -5.60
CA MET A 1 -12.61 8.01 -5.67
C MET A 1 -13.09 6.97 -6.67
N MET A 2 -12.20 6.36 -7.45
CA MET A 2 -12.58 5.31 -8.40
C MET A 2 -11.85 4.01 -8.05
N PHE A 3 -12.60 3.05 -7.49
CA PHE A 3 -12.12 1.70 -7.25
C PHE A 3 -12.27 0.90 -8.54
N GLN A 4 -11.17 0.71 -9.28
CA GLN A 4 -11.17 -0.21 -10.41
C GLN A 4 -10.62 -1.55 -9.94
N ARG A 5 -11.54 -2.51 -9.71
CA ARG A 5 -11.18 -3.91 -9.55
C ARG A 5 -10.77 -4.43 -10.93
N GLY A 6 -9.50 -4.26 -11.27
CA GLY A 6 -8.91 -4.82 -12.49
C GLY A 6 -8.94 -6.35 -12.42
N SER A 7 -9.94 -6.95 -13.07
CA SER A 7 -9.98 -8.40 -13.32
C SER A 7 -9.01 -8.75 -14.45
N GLU A 8 -7.71 -8.64 -14.22
CA GLU A 8 -6.69 -9.40 -14.97
C GLU A 8 -5.48 -9.61 -14.06
N GLY A 9 -5.40 -10.78 -13.42
CA GLY A 9 -4.15 -11.30 -12.88
C GLY A 9 -3.63 -10.69 -11.56
N GLY A 10 -4.44 -10.63 -10.50
CA GLY A 10 -3.92 -10.89 -9.14
C GLY A 10 -3.66 -9.73 -8.17
N GLY A 11 -4.32 -8.57 -8.29
CA GLY A 11 -4.27 -7.55 -7.24
C GLY A 11 -5.32 -6.46 -7.40
N ALA A 12 -5.92 -6.00 -6.30
CA ALA A 12 -6.79 -4.83 -6.33
C ALA A 12 -5.95 -3.58 -6.59
N ARG A 13 -6.42 -2.65 -7.44
CA ARG A 13 -5.74 -1.37 -7.67
C ARG A 13 -6.44 -0.28 -6.87
N PHE A 14 -5.64 0.54 -6.20
CA PHE A 14 -6.14 1.68 -5.45
C PHE A 14 -5.65 2.97 -6.09
N ALA A 15 -6.60 3.81 -6.50
CA ALA A 15 -6.34 5.12 -7.04
C ALA A 15 -7.17 6.17 -6.30
N ALA A 16 -6.51 7.14 -5.71
CA ALA A 16 -7.13 8.28 -5.05
C ALA A 16 -6.52 9.58 -5.55
N LEU A 17 -7.37 10.56 -5.82
CA LEU A 17 -6.92 11.88 -6.24
C LEU A 17 -6.23 12.60 -5.07
N PRO A 18 -5.25 13.48 -5.33
CA PRO A 18 -4.56 14.24 -4.29
C PRO A 18 -5.51 15.02 -3.38
N GLU A 19 -6.62 15.53 -3.94
CA GLU A 19 -7.66 16.25 -3.21
C GLU A 19 -8.44 15.39 -2.21
N SER A 20 -8.48 14.07 -2.43
CA SER A 20 -9.17 13.12 -1.57
C SER A 20 -8.22 12.34 -0.64
N VAL A 21 -6.95 12.72 -0.62
CA VAL A 21 -5.89 12.07 0.16
C VAL A 21 -5.41 13.01 1.27
N SER A 22 -5.50 12.54 2.51
CA SER A 22 -4.97 13.23 3.68
C SER A 22 -3.81 12.45 4.27
N GLY A 23 -2.71 13.14 4.61
CA GLY A 23 -1.53 12.53 5.25
C GLY A 23 -0.40 12.10 4.29
N TYR A 24 -0.56 12.29 2.98
CA TYR A 24 0.47 11.96 1.98
C TYR A 24 0.90 13.19 1.14
N GLY A 25 1.03 14.34 1.81
CA GLY A 25 1.61 15.56 1.23
C GLY A 25 0.86 16.14 0.02
N GLY A 26 -0.45 15.92 -0.08
CA GLY A 26 -1.26 16.35 -1.23
C GLY A 26 -0.90 15.64 -2.54
N ARG A 27 -0.25 14.46 -2.47
CA ARG A 27 -0.03 13.60 -3.63
C ARG A 27 -1.17 12.60 -3.74
N GLY A 28 -1.59 12.34 -4.98
CA GLY A 28 -2.53 11.27 -5.26
C GLY A 28 -1.92 9.90 -4.97
N ILE A 29 -2.80 8.91 -4.81
CA ILE A 29 -2.40 7.51 -4.74
C ILE A 29 -2.68 6.87 -6.08
N ASN A 30 -1.71 6.12 -6.60
CA ASN A 30 -1.90 5.23 -7.73
C ASN A 30 -1.03 3.99 -7.57
N GLY A 31 -1.54 3.02 -6.82
CA GLY A 31 -0.77 1.85 -6.43
C GLY A 31 -1.55 0.55 -6.50
N SER A 32 -0.83 -0.55 -6.29
CA SER A 32 -1.40 -1.89 -6.19
C SER A 32 -1.63 -2.23 -4.73
N ALA A 33 -2.84 -2.64 -4.36
CA ALA A 33 -3.14 -3.14 -3.03
C ALA A 33 -2.67 -4.58 -2.88
N TYR A 34 -2.07 -4.87 -1.73
CA TYR A 34 -1.75 -6.23 -1.30
C TYR A 34 -3.01 -6.96 -0.85
N SER A 35 -2.98 -8.28 -1.00
CA SER A 35 -4.05 -9.17 -0.57
C SER A 35 -3.62 -9.88 0.71
N SER A 36 -4.46 -9.83 1.74
CA SER A 36 -4.42 -10.73 2.88
C SER A 36 -5.17 -12.04 2.57
N ARG A 37 -5.07 -13.03 3.46
CA ARG A 37 -5.87 -14.26 3.38
C ARG A 37 -7.39 -14.02 3.48
N HIS A 38 -7.80 -12.91 4.10
CA HIS A 38 -9.21 -12.60 4.34
C HIS A 38 -9.79 -11.60 3.33
N GLY A 39 -9.00 -11.16 2.35
CA GLY A 39 -9.37 -10.12 1.39
C GLY A 39 -8.29 -9.05 1.28
N HIS A 40 -8.64 -7.81 0.94
CA HIS A 40 -7.67 -6.72 0.79
C HIS A 40 -7.64 -5.73 1.96
N LEU A 41 -8.47 -5.98 2.97
CA LEU A 41 -8.60 -5.17 4.17
C LEU A 41 -7.81 -5.78 5.32
N PHE A 42 -7.02 -4.94 5.97
CA PHE A 42 -6.21 -5.27 7.11
C PHE A 42 -6.83 -4.56 8.31
N LYS A 43 -7.38 -5.33 9.24
CA LYS A 43 -7.95 -4.78 10.47
C LYS A 43 -6.85 -4.35 11.43
N ASP A 44 -7.00 -3.17 12.00
CA ASP A 44 -6.16 -2.71 13.10
C ASP A 44 -6.79 -3.02 14.47
N GLY A 45 -6.02 -2.83 15.54
CA GLY A 45 -6.46 -3.15 16.91
C GLY A 45 -7.64 -2.32 17.41
N ASP A 46 -7.91 -1.17 16.79
CA ASP A 46 -9.07 -0.31 17.04
C ASP A 46 -10.30 -0.73 16.22
N GLY A 47 -10.15 -1.72 15.34
CA GLY A 47 -11.22 -2.22 14.47
C GLY A 47 -11.38 -1.47 13.15
N GLY A 48 -10.49 -0.54 12.84
CA GLY A 48 -10.45 0.15 11.54
C GLY A 48 -9.93 -0.76 10.42
N ASP A 49 -10.47 -0.56 9.22
CA ASP A 49 -10.12 -1.31 8.03
C ASP A 49 -9.13 -0.50 7.17
N TRP A 50 -7.96 -1.10 6.87
CA TRP A 50 -6.88 -0.46 6.14
C TRP A 50 -6.49 -1.24 4.89
N TRP A 51 -6.30 -0.53 3.79
CA TRP A 51 -5.74 -1.03 2.54
C TRP A 51 -4.24 -0.82 2.54
N ILE A 52 -3.47 -1.89 2.33
CA ILE A 52 -2.02 -1.78 2.21
C ILE A 52 -1.65 -1.75 0.73
N ILE A 53 -1.03 -0.66 0.27
CA ILE A 53 -0.81 -0.35 -1.13
C ILE A 53 0.66 -0.07 -1.38
N PHE A 54 1.20 -0.67 -2.43
CA PHE A 54 2.48 -0.27 -2.99
C PHE A 54 2.26 0.83 -4.02
N GLN A 55 2.74 2.03 -3.70
CA GLN A 55 2.78 3.16 -4.60
C GLN A 55 4.16 3.27 -5.25
N PRO A 56 4.29 3.04 -6.57
CA PRO A 56 5.54 3.33 -7.26
C PRO A 56 5.87 4.82 -7.22
N ALA A 57 7.15 5.16 -7.06
CA ALA A 57 7.61 6.53 -7.21
C ALA A 57 7.40 6.98 -8.66
N ALA A 58 6.81 8.16 -8.86
CA ALA A 58 6.40 8.69 -10.17
C ALA A 58 7.54 8.77 -11.21
N GLU A 59 8.80 8.77 -10.78
CA GLU A 59 9.99 8.84 -11.64
C GLU A 59 10.53 7.46 -12.06
N SER A 60 9.95 6.36 -11.58
CA SER A 60 10.40 5.01 -11.92
C SER A 60 9.89 4.59 -13.29
N GLY A 61 10.40 5.22 -14.36
CA GLY A 61 10.26 4.77 -15.75
C GLY A 61 11.06 3.51 -16.09
N HIS A 62 11.58 2.81 -15.08
CA HIS A 62 12.32 1.56 -15.22
C HIS A 62 11.42 0.37 -14.87
N ALA A 63 11.69 -0.78 -15.50
CA ALA A 63 10.93 -2.03 -15.40
C ALA A 63 10.27 -2.23 -14.02
N ALA A 64 8.96 -2.52 -14.02
CA ALA A 64 8.09 -2.54 -12.83
C ALA A 64 8.61 -3.40 -11.64
N ASP A 65 9.51 -4.35 -11.90
CA ASP A 65 10.12 -5.23 -10.89
C ASP A 65 11.22 -4.55 -10.05
N SER A 66 11.91 -3.55 -10.61
CA SER A 66 12.99 -2.79 -9.94
C SER A 66 12.58 -1.38 -9.53
N ALA A 67 11.30 -1.03 -9.68
CA ALA A 67 10.79 0.26 -9.29
C ALA A 67 10.87 0.45 -7.77
N TYR A 68 11.35 1.63 -7.35
CA TYR A 68 11.23 2.05 -5.97
C TYR A 68 9.86 2.66 -5.75
N GLY A 69 9.36 2.54 -4.53
CA GLY A 69 8.06 3.06 -4.16
C GLY A 69 7.88 3.10 -2.65
N ASP A 70 6.69 3.53 -2.25
CA ASP A 70 6.28 3.63 -0.87
C ASP A 70 5.21 2.58 -0.59
N VAL A 71 5.29 1.94 0.58
CA VAL A 71 4.22 1.11 1.13
C VAL A 71 3.35 2.00 1.98
N LEU A 72 2.10 2.14 1.59
CA LEU A 72 1.11 3.03 2.18
C LEU A 72 0.00 2.21 2.81
N ALA A 73 -0.47 2.62 3.98
CA ALA A 73 -1.73 2.17 4.53
C ALA A 73 -2.80 3.25 4.31
N CYS A 74 -3.88 2.89 3.64
CA CYS A 74 -4.97 3.79 3.29
C CYS A 74 -6.23 3.33 4.03
N SER A 75 -6.85 4.20 4.82
CA SER A 75 -8.10 3.86 5.50
C SER A 75 -9.20 3.56 4.48
N GLU A 76 -10.04 2.58 4.77
CA GLU A 76 -11.33 2.45 4.09
C GLU A 76 -12.14 3.74 4.36
N SER A 77 -12.50 4.46 3.30
CA SER A 77 -13.12 5.78 3.40
C SER A 77 -14.52 5.68 4.02
N LEU A 78 -14.71 6.24 5.21
CA LEU A 78 -16.03 6.67 5.70
C LEU A 78 -16.17 8.17 5.44
N GLY A 79 -16.53 8.55 4.21
CA GLY A 79 -16.98 9.91 3.88
C GLY A 79 -15.94 10.81 3.22
N ASP A 80 -15.58 10.51 1.96
CA ASP A 80 -14.85 11.35 1.00
C ASP A 80 -13.32 11.52 1.16
N VAL A 81 -12.75 11.34 2.36
CA VAL A 81 -11.29 11.47 2.56
C VAL A 81 -10.67 10.11 2.88
N VAL A 82 -9.56 9.78 2.22
CA VAL A 82 -8.72 8.62 2.55
C VAL A 82 -7.55 9.11 3.39
N HIS A 83 -7.45 8.59 4.62
CA HIS A 83 -6.29 8.80 5.46
C HIS A 83 -5.19 7.84 5.02
N VAL A 84 -4.03 8.42 4.71
CA VAL A 84 -2.86 7.68 4.24
C VAL A 84 -1.77 7.77 5.28
N ARG A 85 -1.20 6.62 5.61
CA ARG A 85 -0.03 6.49 6.47
C ARG A 85 1.08 5.83 5.68
N VAL A 86 2.26 6.45 5.66
CA VAL A 86 3.44 5.85 5.04
C VAL A 86 4.01 4.82 6.01
N LEU A 87 3.97 3.54 5.65
CA LEU A 87 4.55 2.46 6.45
C LEU A 87 6.03 2.28 6.15
N ALA A 88 6.39 2.37 4.86
CA ALA A 88 7.76 2.37 4.40
C ALA A 88 7.88 3.27 3.17
N ALA A 89 9.00 4.00 3.07
CA ALA A 89 9.28 4.87 1.93
C ALA A 89 10.51 4.40 1.18
N MET A 90 10.56 4.65 -0.13
CA MET A 90 11.72 4.35 -0.99
C MET A 90 12.20 2.89 -0.92
N VAL A 91 11.27 1.94 -0.87
CA VAL A 91 11.56 0.50 -0.88
C VAL A 91 11.43 -0.08 -2.29
N ARG A 92 12.20 -1.12 -2.60
CA ARG A 92 12.08 -1.82 -3.89
C ARG A 92 10.80 -2.63 -3.91
N ARG A 93 10.09 -2.61 -5.04
CA ARG A 93 8.88 -3.39 -5.22
C ARG A 93 9.10 -4.88 -4.94
N LYS A 94 10.16 -5.47 -5.52
CA LYS A 94 10.50 -6.87 -5.29
C LYS A 94 10.71 -7.24 -3.82
N ASP A 95 11.36 -6.37 -3.04
CA ASP A 95 11.58 -6.63 -1.61
C ASP A 95 10.29 -6.52 -0.82
N ALA A 96 9.43 -5.54 -1.16
CA ALA A 96 8.10 -5.42 -0.58
C ALA A 96 7.22 -6.63 -0.91
N ASP A 97 7.10 -7.00 -2.19
CA ASP A 97 6.37 -8.20 -2.62
C ASP A 97 6.91 -9.47 -1.96
N ALA A 98 8.23 -9.61 -1.82
CA ALA A 98 8.84 -10.75 -1.13
C ALA A 98 8.48 -10.78 0.37
N ALA A 99 8.56 -9.65 1.06
CA ALA A 99 8.21 -9.56 2.49
C ALA A 99 6.73 -9.84 2.73
N PHE A 100 5.83 -9.21 1.97
CA PHE A 100 4.39 -9.44 2.09
C PHE A 100 3.99 -10.87 1.71
N ARG A 101 4.70 -11.51 0.77
CA ARG A 101 4.47 -12.91 0.42
C ARG A 101 5.02 -13.89 1.46
N ALA A 102 6.16 -13.58 2.08
CA ALA A 102 6.79 -14.43 3.10
C ALA A 102 6.03 -14.36 4.43
N GLU A 103 5.74 -13.15 4.90
CA GLU A 103 5.06 -12.94 6.18
C GLU A 103 3.55 -13.19 6.08
N ALA A 104 2.98 -13.04 4.88
CA ALA A 104 1.54 -13.18 4.60
C ALA A 104 0.66 -12.48 5.67
N PRO A 105 0.87 -11.16 5.90
CA PRO A 105 0.21 -10.44 6.97
C PRO A 105 -1.31 -10.52 6.81
N SER A 106 -2.01 -10.70 7.92
CA SER A 106 -3.48 -10.76 7.98
C SER A 106 -4.08 -9.58 8.74
N THR A 107 -3.26 -8.81 9.46
CA THR A 107 -3.64 -7.63 10.23
C THR A 107 -2.83 -6.41 9.86
N TYR A 108 -3.33 -5.22 10.21
CA TYR A 108 -2.63 -3.95 9.96
C TYR A 108 -1.25 -3.93 10.64
N ASP A 109 -1.18 -4.41 11.88
CA ASP A 109 0.05 -4.40 12.67
C ASP A 109 1.13 -5.30 12.06
N GLU A 110 0.76 -6.50 11.60
CA GLU A 110 1.68 -7.39 10.88
C GLU A 110 2.15 -6.78 9.56
N ALA A 111 1.26 -6.14 8.81
CA ALA A 111 1.62 -5.47 7.56
C ALA A 111 2.56 -4.27 7.82
N ALA A 112 2.30 -3.51 8.89
CA ALA A 112 3.15 -2.41 9.32
C ALA A 112 4.53 -2.92 9.77
N ALA A 113 4.59 -4.04 10.49
CA ALA A 113 5.84 -4.68 10.90
C ALA A 113 6.66 -5.18 9.69
N ALA A 114 6.00 -5.86 8.74
CA ALA A 114 6.63 -6.31 7.50
C ALA A 114 7.18 -5.14 6.68
N ALA A 115 6.42 -4.06 6.55
CA ALA A 115 6.87 -2.83 5.89
C ALA A 115 8.02 -2.16 6.64
N ALA A 116 7.95 -2.05 7.97
CA ALA A 116 9.00 -1.46 8.78
C ALA A 116 10.34 -2.23 8.68
N ALA A 117 10.28 -3.55 8.50
CA ALA A 117 11.47 -4.36 8.26
C ALA A 117 12.18 -4.01 6.94
N LEU A 118 11.44 -3.53 5.93
CA LEU A 118 12.00 -3.07 4.65
C LEU A 118 12.70 -1.71 4.80
N GLY A 119 12.11 -0.78 5.55
CA GLY A 119 12.67 0.56 5.77
C GLY A 119 14.00 0.54 6.54
N ARG A 120 14.26 -0.51 7.33
CA ARG A 120 15.53 -0.73 8.05
C ARG A 120 16.63 -1.31 7.16
N ARG A 121 16.31 -1.87 5.99
CA ARG A 121 17.28 -2.42 5.02
C ARG A 121 17.77 -1.33 4.05
N ARG A 122 18.13 -0.17 4.57
CA ARG A 122 18.89 0.82 3.77
C ARG A 122 20.31 0.27 3.56
N PRO A 123 20.83 0.25 2.32
CA PRO A 123 22.27 0.06 2.10
C PRO A 123 23.08 1.21 2.69
#